data_AF-A0A218ZVR5-F1
#
_entry.id   AF-A0A218ZVR5-F1
#
_cell.length_a   1.000
_cell.length_b   1.000
_cell.length_c   1.000
_cell.angle_alpha   90.00
_cell.angle_beta   90.00
_cell.angle_gamma   90.00
#
_symmetry.space_group_name_H-M   'P 1'
#
loop_
_entity.id
_entity.type
_entity.pdbx_description
1 polymer ?
#
loop_
_entity_poly.entity_id
_entity_poly.type
_entity_poly.pdbx_seq_one_letter_code
_entity_poly.pdbx_strand_id
1 'polypeptide(L)'
;MAVSATVYATILGGVIAGLVGLAATYLSRYLDRRDRHLNDHKENFRIIVKALTESVNEIWPFHYGAEQLTLGNPEYMNPNIAINPSLLDVQIISPLPDQGAVNVMKIDRILYRDMNRHFKKLSKALEKYESFARGKGLELPALLYQISVKIYDAMYQSELEVLEWTYDRGVKTFFRNFKGKLEEQYYAGIIFLFLIGEDEPDWINRITTLKKYGLYEGLKQLSLDIRTGIEDKISEMMNTFTELNELKKSCETLVDEELRHHRLKGRCKYI
;
A
#
# COMPACT_ATOMS: atom_id res chain seq x y z
N MET A 1 59.87 -4.49 -52.88
CA MET A 1 59.04 -4.79 -51.69
C MET A 1 58.32 -6.10 -51.95
N ALA A 2 58.51 -7.09 -51.07
CA ALA A 2 58.13 -8.48 -51.32
C ALA A 2 56.60 -8.67 -51.22
N VAL A 3 55.99 -9.20 -52.28
CA VAL A 3 54.55 -9.52 -52.40
C VAL A 3 54.04 -10.34 -51.19
N SER A 4 54.90 -11.17 -50.59
CA SER A 4 54.60 -11.93 -49.38
C SER A 4 54.26 -11.05 -48.17
N ALA A 5 54.97 -9.94 -47.96
CA ALA A 5 54.72 -9.03 -46.83
C ALA A 5 53.35 -8.35 -46.94
N THR A 6 52.92 -8.02 -48.15
CA THR A 6 51.60 -7.43 -48.41
C THR A 6 50.47 -8.44 -48.15
N VAL A 7 50.64 -9.70 -48.59
CA VAL A 7 49.67 -10.77 -48.34
C VAL A 7 49.54 -11.05 -46.84
N TYR A 8 50.66 -11.14 -46.10
CA TYR A 8 50.63 -11.33 -44.64
C TYR A 8 49.97 -10.15 -43.92
N ALA A 9 50.23 -8.91 -44.34
CA ALA A 9 49.60 -7.72 -43.76
C ALA A 9 48.08 -7.69 -44.01
N THR A 10 47.61 -8.08 -45.20
CA THR A 10 46.19 -8.15 -45.51
C THR A 10 45.47 -9.25 -44.71
N ILE A 11 46.08 -10.43 -44.59
CA ILE A 11 45.52 -11.53 -43.78
C ILE A 11 45.45 -11.11 -42.30
N LEU A 12 46.53 -10.54 -41.76
CA LEU A 12 46.57 -10.07 -40.38
C LEU A 12 45.55 -8.96 -40.13
N GLY A 13 45.42 -8.00 -41.06
CA GLY A 13 44.40 -6.95 -41.00
C GLY A 13 42.97 -7.49 -41.02
N GLY A 14 42.70 -8.51 -41.85
CA GLY A 14 41.40 -9.19 -41.89
C GLY A 14 41.07 -9.93 -40.59
N VAL A 15 42.06 -10.60 -39.98
CA VAL A 15 41.90 -11.29 -38.68
C VAL A 15 41.64 -10.28 -37.55
N ILE A 16 42.39 -9.18 -37.50
CA ILE A 16 42.19 -8.12 -36.50
C ILE A 16 40.80 -7.49 -36.67
N ALA A 17 40.41 -7.14 -37.90
CA ALA A 17 39.09 -6.59 -38.18
C ALA A 17 37.97 -7.57 -37.82
N GLY A 18 38.14 -8.87 -38.09
CA GLY A 18 37.20 -9.91 -37.69
C GLY A 18 37.07 -10.06 -36.18
N LEU A 19 38.18 -10.03 -35.43
CA LEU A 19 38.17 -10.08 -33.96
C LEU A 19 37.53 -8.84 -33.34
N VAL A 20 37.84 -7.66 -33.86
CA VAL A 20 37.23 -6.39 -33.43
C VAL A 20 35.73 -6.40 -33.74
N GLY A 21 35.31 -6.84 -34.93
CA GLY A 21 33.91 -6.96 -35.30
C GLY A 21 33.13 -7.95 -34.43
N LEU A 22 33.73 -9.09 -34.08
CA LEU A 22 33.14 -10.08 -33.18
C LEU A 22 33.04 -9.54 -31.75
N ALA A 23 34.08 -8.90 -31.24
CA ALA A 23 34.08 -8.26 -29.92
C ALA A 23 33.05 -7.13 -29.83
N ALA A 24 32.96 -6.28 -30.86
CA ALA A 24 31.97 -5.20 -30.95
C ALA A 24 30.54 -5.76 -31.00
N THR A 25 30.28 -6.80 -31.79
CA THR A 25 28.97 -7.45 -31.86
C THR A 25 28.58 -8.09 -30.53
N TYR A 26 29.52 -8.77 -29.87
CA TYR A 26 29.31 -9.36 -28.54
C TYR A 26 28.99 -8.29 -27.50
N LEU A 27 29.76 -7.19 -27.49
CA LEU A 27 29.54 -6.07 -26.59
C LEU A 27 28.19 -5.38 -26.83
N SER A 28 27.82 -5.12 -28.08
CA SER A 28 26.51 -4.54 -28.45
C SER A 28 25.36 -5.42 -27.95
N ARG A 29 25.39 -6.73 -28.22
CA ARG A 29 24.35 -7.65 -27.73
C ARG A 29 24.26 -7.70 -26.21
N TYR A 30 25.40 -7.64 -25.53
CA TYR A 30 25.47 -7.60 -24.07
C TYR A 30 24.83 -6.31 -23.52
N LEU A 31 25.13 -5.16 -24.13
CA LEU A 31 24.53 -3.87 -23.75
C LEU A 31 23.02 -3.87 -24.00
N ASP A 32 22.56 -4.34 -25.17
CA ASP A 32 21.14 -4.41 -25.50
C ASP A 32 20.35 -5.33 -24.54
N ARG A 33 20.93 -6.46 -24.13
CA ARG A 33 20.32 -7.33 -23.12
C ARG A 33 20.26 -6.66 -21.76
N ARG A 34 21.32 -5.96 -21.37
CA ARG A 34 21.37 -5.24 -20.10
C ARG A 34 20.34 -4.12 -20.07
N ASP A 35 20.17 -3.39 -21.16
CA ASP A 35 19.21 -2.28 -21.23
C ASP A 35 17.77 -2.80 -21.21
N ARG A 36 17.47 -3.91 -21.90
CA ARG A 36 16.17 -4.60 -21.78
C ARG A 36 15.90 -5.09 -20.36
N HIS A 37 16.85 -5.79 -19.75
CA HIS A 37 16.70 -6.29 -18.37
C HIS A 37 16.46 -5.15 -17.37
N LEU A 38 17.12 -4.01 -17.56
CA LEU A 38 16.87 -2.82 -16.73
C LEU A 38 15.45 -2.28 -16.95
N ASN A 39 14.97 -2.21 -18.19
CA ASN A 39 13.61 -1.78 -18.48
C ASN A 39 12.56 -2.73 -17.88
N ASP A 40 12.80 -4.04 -17.92
CA ASP A 40 11.93 -5.03 -17.29
C ASP A 40 11.86 -4.82 -15.77
N HIS A 41 13.00 -4.55 -15.13
CA HIS A 41 13.03 -4.17 -13.71
C HIS A 41 12.28 -2.87 -13.41
N LYS A 42 12.42 -1.85 -14.26
CA LYS A 42 11.69 -0.58 -14.08
C LYS A 42 10.18 -0.77 -14.14
N GLU A 43 9.70 -1.64 -15.03
CA GLU A 43 8.28 -1.97 -15.07
C GLU A 43 7.85 -2.74 -13.83
N ASN A 44 8.65 -3.73 -13.42
CA ASN A 44 8.40 -4.49 -12.19
C ASN A 44 8.36 -3.59 -10.93
N PHE A 45 9.20 -2.54 -10.87
CA PHE A 45 9.19 -1.57 -9.78
C PHE A 45 7.87 -0.79 -9.68
N ARG A 46 7.28 -0.40 -10.81
CA ARG A 46 5.97 0.26 -10.83
C ARG A 46 4.88 -0.66 -10.27
N ILE A 47 4.96 -1.95 -10.58
CA ILE A 47 4.05 -2.96 -10.05
C ILE A 47 4.28 -3.15 -8.55
N ILE A 48 5.53 -3.16 -8.07
CA ILE A 48 5.86 -3.23 -6.64
C ILE A 48 5.23 -2.06 -5.86
N VAL A 49 5.32 -0.82 -6.35
CA VAL A 49 4.71 0.35 -5.68
C VAL A 49 3.19 0.19 -5.53
N LYS A 50 2.53 -0.27 -6.58
CA LYS A 50 1.08 -0.57 -6.53
C LYS A 50 0.80 -1.69 -5.53
N ALA A 51 1.59 -2.76 -5.55
CA ALA A 51 1.41 -3.90 -4.64
C ALA A 51 1.63 -3.52 -3.17
N LEU A 52 2.57 -2.61 -2.88
CA LEU A 52 2.75 -2.05 -1.53
C LEU A 52 1.50 -1.30 -1.06
N THR A 53 0.84 -0.55 -1.96
CA THR A 53 -0.40 0.15 -1.62
C THR A 53 -1.54 -0.81 -1.37
N GLU A 54 -1.75 -1.79 -2.25
CA GLU A 54 -2.79 -2.81 -2.06
C GLU A 54 -2.56 -3.65 -0.80
N SER A 55 -1.31 -4.02 -0.51
CA SER A 55 -0.97 -4.75 0.72
C SER A 55 -1.29 -3.96 1.99
N VAL A 56 -1.16 -2.62 1.97
CA VAL A 56 -1.63 -1.79 3.09
C VAL A 56 -3.16 -1.78 3.14
N ASN A 57 -3.85 -1.67 2.01
CA ASN A 57 -5.32 -1.66 1.96
C ASN A 57 -5.95 -2.98 2.44
N GLU A 58 -5.28 -4.12 2.20
CA GLU A 58 -5.70 -5.42 2.72
C GLU A 58 -5.62 -5.49 4.26
N ILE A 59 -4.63 -4.82 4.86
CA ILE A 59 -4.42 -4.78 6.31
C ILE A 59 -5.26 -3.68 6.97
N TRP A 60 -5.39 -2.53 6.31
CA TRP A 60 -6.05 -1.33 6.79
C TRP A 60 -7.19 -0.92 5.85
N PRO A 61 -8.45 -1.20 6.22
CA PRO A 61 -9.58 -1.08 5.29
C PRO A 61 -9.99 0.38 4.97
N PHE A 62 -9.46 1.38 5.68
CA PHE A 62 -9.85 2.79 5.54
C PHE A 62 -9.01 3.55 4.51
N HIS A 63 -9.20 3.24 3.22
CA HIS A 63 -8.40 3.80 2.13
C HIS A 63 -9.05 5.00 1.39
N TYR A 64 -10.33 5.29 1.68
CA TYR A 64 -11.06 6.43 1.09
C TYR A 64 -10.94 7.74 1.89
N GLY A 65 -10.08 7.78 2.91
CA GLY A 65 -9.86 8.94 3.77
C GLY A 65 -10.93 9.15 4.85
N ALA A 66 -10.69 10.12 5.73
CA ALA A 66 -11.53 10.39 6.91
C ALA A 66 -12.99 10.77 6.54
N GLU A 67 -13.20 11.52 5.44
CA GLU A 67 -14.54 11.90 4.97
C GLU A 67 -15.46 10.73 4.59
N GLN A 68 -14.90 9.57 4.29
CA GLN A 68 -15.66 8.39 3.85
C GLN A 68 -15.57 7.24 4.84
N LEU A 69 -14.83 7.41 5.94
CA LEU A 69 -14.63 6.37 6.93
C LEU A 69 -15.99 5.95 7.52
N THR A 70 -16.25 4.65 7.43
CA THR A 70 -17.32 3.97 8.16
C THR A 70 -16.67 2.83 8.91
N LEU A 71 -17.09 2.61 10.15
CA LEU A 71 -16.56 1.53 10.97
C LEU A 71 -17.66 0.48 11.09
N GLY A 72 -17.49 -0.68 10.47
CA GLY A 72 -18.53 -1.71 10.49
C GLY A 72 -18.74 -2.33 11.88
N ASN A 73 -19.93 -2.89 12.08
CA ASN A 73 -20.33 -3.47 13.36
C ASN A 73 -19.64 -4.84 13.55
N PRO A 74 -18.99 -5.06 14.70
CA PRO A 74 -18.23 -6.28 14.97
C PRO A 74 -19.11 -7.55 14.98
N GLU A 75 -20.43 -7.45 15.22
CA GLU A 75 -21.37 -8.58 15.09
C GLU A 75 -21.41 -9.15 13.66
N TYR A 76 -21.09 -8.34 12.65
CA TYR A 76 -21.09 -8.73 11.24
C TYR A 76 -19.67 -8.82 10.64
N MET A 77 -18.64 -8.50 11.42
CA MET A 77 -17.25 -8.63 11.01
C MET A 77 -16.75 -10.04 11.32
N ASN A 78 -16.00 -10.62 10.39
CA ASN A 78 -15.22 -11.82 10.69
C ASN A 78 -13.81 -11.39 11.12
N PRO A 79 -13.43 -11.49 12.41
CA PRO A 79 -12.08 -11.16 12.86
C PRO A 79 -11.01 -12.13 12.34
N ASN A 80 -11.43 -13.29 11.82
CA ASN A 80 -10.56 -14.35 11.31
C ASN A 80 -10.42 -14.34 9.77
N ILE A 81 -10.62 -13.19 9.11
CA ILE A 81 -10.30 -13.10 7.69
C ILE A 81 -8.80 -13.39 7.55
N ALA A 82 -8.47 -14.47 6.83
CA ALA A 82 -7.11 -14.87 6.58
C ALA A 82 -6.44 -13.85 5.64
N ILE A 83 -5.85 -12.81 6.23
CA ILE A 83 -5.04 -11.82 5.51
C ILE A 83 -3.63 -12.40 5.41
N ASN A 84 -3.12 -12.52 4.19
CA ASN A 84 -1.74 -12.94 3.92
C ASN A 84 -1.07 -11.86 3.06
N PRO A 85 -0.58 -10.77 3.69
CA PRO A 85 -0.03 -9.64 2.99
C PRO A 85 1.32 -10.08 2.40
N SER A 86 1.28 -10.41 1.12
CA SER A 86 2.38 -10.98 0.37
C SER A 86 2.46 -10.25 -0.93
N LEU A 87 3.52 -9.47 -1.14
CA LEU A 87 3.63 -8.63 -2.33
C LEU A 87 3.57 -9.47 -3.62
N LEU A 88 4.09 -10.71 -3.57
CA LEU A 88 4.10 -11.65 -4.69
C LEU A 88 2.74 -12.30 -5.00
N ASP A 89 1.77 -12.21 -4.09
CA ASP A 89 0.44 -12.79 -4.25
C ASP A 89 -0.62 -11.72 -4.54
N VAL A 90 -0.30 -10.44 -4.34
CA VAL A 90 -1.14 -9.30 -4.72
C VAL A 90 -1.41 -9.30 -6.23
N GLN A 91 -2.68 -9.16 -6.59
CA GLN A 91 -3.12 -9.04 -7.98
C GLN A 91 -3.68 -7.64 -8.19
N ILE A 92 -3.05 -6.86 -9.06
CA ILE A 92 -3.50 -5.50 -9.34
C ILE A 92 -4.42 -5.53 -10.56
N ILE A 93 -5.69 -5.20 -10.32
CA ILE A 93 -6.74 -5.13 -11.32
C ILE A 93 -6.80 -3.69 -11.83
N SER A 94 -6.45 -3.46 -13.10
CA SER A 94 -6.58 -2.16 -13.75
C SER A 94 -7.61 -2.23 -14.87
N PRO A 95 -8.63 -1.35 -14.91
CA PRO A 95 -9.55 -1.29 -16.02
C PRO A 95 -8.81 -0.82 -17.29
N LEU A 96 -9.07 -1.47 -18.42
CA LEU A 96 -8.62 -1.00 -19.73
C LEU A 96 -9.61 0.06 -20.26
N PRO A 97 -9.12 1.17 -20.85
CA PRO A 97 -9.95 2.33 -21.20
C PRO A 97 -11.18 2.03 -22.06
N ASP A 98 -11.14 1.02 -22.94
CA ASP A 98 -12.09 0.94 -24.06
C ASP A 98 -12.87 -0.38 -24.23
N GLN A 99 -12.74 -1.38 -23.34
CA GLN A 99 -13.35 -2.71 -23.64
C GLN A 99 -14.01 -3.45 -22.46
N GLY A 100 -14.13 -2.84 -21.28
CA GLY A 100 -14.58 -3.58 -20.09
C GLY A 100 -13.66 -4.75 -19.69
N ALA A 101 -12.52 -4.89 -20.37
CA ALA A 101 -11.47 -5.84 -20.08
C ALA A 101 -10.61 -5.31 -18.93
N VAL A 102 -10.16 -6.23 -18.08
CA VAL A 102 -9.32 -5.94 -16.93
C VAL A 102 -7.91 -6.43 -17.22
N ASN A 103 -6.91 -5.59 -16.96
CA ASN A 103 -5.52 -6.04 -16.92
C ASN A 103 -5.20 -6.49 -15.49
N VAL A 104 -4.71 -7.72 -15.34
CA VAL A 104 -4.23 -8.26 -14.06
C VAL A 104 -2.70 -8.22 -14.07
N MET A 105 -2.14 -7.25 -13.35
CA MET A 105 -0.69 -7.11 -13.17
C MET A 105 -0.25 -7.85 -11.91
N LYS A 106 0.90 -8.53 -11.99
CA LYS A 106 1.55 -9.22 -10.87
C LYS A 106 3.04 -8.93 -10.87
N ILE A 107 3.64 -8.93 -9.69
CA ILE A 107 5.10 -8.81 -9.56
C ILE A 107 5.75 -10.03 -10.23
N ASP A 108 6.71 -9.78 -11.10
CA ASP A 108 7.52 -10.86 -11.67
C ASP A 108 8.45 -11.44 -10.60
N ARG A 109 8.23 -12.71 -10.27
CA ARG A 109 8.97 -13.42 -9.21
C ARG A 109 10.46 -13.59 -9.52
N ILE A 110 10.83 -13.69 -10.79
CA ILE A 110 12.23 -13.84 -11.21
C ILE A 110 12.94 -12.50 -11.02
N LEU A 111 12.33 -11.42 -11.53
CA LEU A 111 12.88 -10.07 -11.37
C LEU A 111 12.94 -9.67 -9.89
N TYR A 112 11.89 -9.93 -9.11
CA TYR A 112 11.87 -9.65 -7.67
C TYR A 112 13.03 -10.34 -6.93
N ARG A 113 13.28 -11.62 -7.20
CA ARG A 113 14.43 -12.35 -6.62
C ARG A 113 15.78 -11.83 -7.10
N ASP A 114 15.86 -11.38 -8.34
CA ASP A 114 17.08 -10.83 -8.92
C ASP A 114 17.44 -9.45 -8.32
N MET A 115 16.49 -8.76 -7.68
CA MET A 115 16.73 -7.46 -7.02
C MET A 115 17.81 -7.53 -5.95
N ASN A 116 17.94 -8.65 -5.22
CA ASN A 116 19.02 -8.79 -4.23
C ASN A 116 20.43 -8.69 -4.84
N ARG A 117 20.58 -8.94 -6.15
CA ARG A 117 21.88 -8.81 -6.83
C ARG A 117 22.16 -7.38 -7.28
N HIS A 118 21.14 -6.70 -7.79
CA HIS A 118 21.30 -5.41 -8.48
C HIS A 118 20.86 -4.21 -7.65
N PHE A 119 19.88 -4.39 -6.75
CA PHE A 119 19.17 -3.37 -5.99
C PHE A 119 19.10 -3.73 -4.50
N LYS A 120 20.26 -4.04 -3.90
CA LYS A 120 20.39 -4.58 -2.53
C LYS A 120 19.65 -3.77 -1.47
N LYS A 121 19.70 -2.44 -1.54
CA LYS A 121 19.02 -1.57 -0.57
C LYS A 121 17.51 -1.74 -0.64
N LEU A 122 16.96 -1.66 -1.86
CA LEU A 122 15.54 -1.87 -2.11
C LEU A 122 15.09 -3.28 -1.72
N SER A 123 15.86 -4.32 -2.07
CA SER A 123 15.57 -5.72 -1.67
C SER A 123 15.44 -5.85 -0.16
N LYS A 124 16.37 -5.28 0.62
CA LYS A 124 16.32 -5.32 2.09
C LYS A 124 15.15 -4.53 2.67
N ALA A 125 14.80 -3.39 2.06
CA ALA A 125 13.66 -2.59 2.49
C ALA A 125 12.35 -3.36 2.28
N LEU A 126 12.19 -4.00 1.12
CA LEU A 126 11.03 -4.85 0.80
C LEU A 126 10.94 -6.05 1.74
N GLU A 127 12.05 -6.74 2.02
CA GLU A 127 12.09 -7.82 3.01
C GLU A 127 11.65 -7.35 4.41
N LYS A 128 12.11 -6.17 4.84
CA LYS A 128 11.71 -5.58 6.13
C LYS A 128 10.21 -5.27 6.14
N TYR A 129 9.68 -4.68 5.07
CA TYR A 129 8.25 -4.41 4.92
C TYR A 129 7.43 -5.71 4.98
N GLU A 130 7.77 -6.73 4.18
CA GLU A 130 7.04 -8.00 4.15
C GLU A 130 7.08 -8.71 5.50
N SER A 131 8.23 -8.72 6.18
CA SER A 131 8.36 -9.28 7.52
C SER A 131 7.51 -8.55 8.55
N PHE A 132 7.42 -7.22 8.46
CA PHE A 132 6.58 -6.44 9.36
C PHE A 132 5.10 -6.67 9.07
N ALA A 133 4.68 -6.58 7.80
CA ALA A 133 3.31 -6.76 7.36
C ALA A 133 2.74 -8.13 7.76
N ARG A 134 3.53 -9.20 7.60
CA ARG A 134 3.15 -10.58 7.97
C ARG A 134 3.28 -10.90 9.46
N GLY A 135 4.03 -10.09 10.19
CA GLY A 135 4.15 -10.19 11.64
C GLY A 135 3.16 -9.22 12.30
N LYS A 136 3.68 -8.10 12.75
CA LYS A 136 2.95 -7.08 13.50
C LYS A 136 1.79 -6.44 12.72
N GLY A 137 1.91 -6.32 11.39
CA GLY A 137 0.82 -5.78 10.55
C GLY A 137 -0.49 -6.57 10.68
N LEU A 138 -0.43 -7.89 10.90
CA LEU A 138 -1.61 -8.73 11.10
C LEU A 138 -2.34 -8.49 12.43
N GLU A 139 -1.74 -7.74 13.36
CA GLU A 139 -2.39 -7.36 14.62
C GLU A 139 -3.38 -6.20 14.40
N LEU A 140 -3.22 -5.40 13.34
CA LEU A 140 -4.09 -4.24 13.06
C LEU A 140 -5.57 -4.60 12.94
N PRO A 141 -6.00 -5.60 12.14
CA PRO A 141 -7.40 -6.01 12.09
C PRO A 141 -7.97 -6.45 13.45
N ALA A 142 -7.16 -7.14 14.26
CA ALA A 142 -7.56 -7.60 15.58
C ALA A 142 -7.72 -6.43 16.58
N LEU A 143 -6.81 -5.46 16.55
CA LEU A 143 -6.90 -4.23 17.34
C LEU A 143 -8.12 -3.40 16.91
N LEU A 144 -8.33 -3.25 15.60
CA LEU A 144 -9.48 -2.54 15.05
C LEU A 144 -10.81 -3.19 15.46
N TYR A 145 -10.89 -4.53 15.42
CA TYR A 145 -12.05 -5.26 15.91
C TYR A 145 -12.32 -4.97 17.40
N GLN A 146 -11.29 -5.03 18.24
CA GLN A 146 -11.44 -4.76 19.68
C GLN A 146 -11.87 -3.33 19.97
N ILE A 147 -11.34 -2.35 19.24
CA ILE A 147 -11.74 -0.95 19.34
C ILE A 147 -13.19 -0.78 18.88
N SER A 148 -13.56 -1.44 17.77
CA SER A 148 -14.93 -1.42 17.26
C SER A 148 -15.92 -1.94 18.30
N VAL A 149 -15.64 -3.08 18.94
CA VAL A 149 -16.50 -3.61 20.02
C VAL A 149 -16.77 -2.54 21.08
N LYS A 150 -15.74 -1.82 21.52
CA LYS A 150 -15.88 -0.78 22.55
C LYS A 150 -16.66 0.44 22.09
N ILE A 151 -16.48 0.84 20.84
CA ILE A 151 -17.25 1.94 20.24
C ILE A 151 -18.74 1.58 20.20
N TYR A 152 -19.06 0.40 19.68
CA TYR A 152 -20.45 -0.05 19.55
C TYR A 152 -21.13 -0.29 20.91
N ASP A 153 -20.42 -0.89 21.87
CA ASP A 153 -20.92 -1.05 23.25
C ASP A 153 -21.28 0.30 23.88
N ALA A 154 -20.39 1.29 23.77
CA ALA A 154 -20.59 2.62 24.33
C ALA A 154 -21.69 3.41 23.59
N MET A 155 -21.76 3.30 22.27
CA MET A 155 -22.84 3.89 21.48
C MET A 155 -24.19 3.40 21.99
N TYR A 156 -24.40 2.08 22.12
CA TYR A 156 -25.69 1.53 22.53
C TYR A 156 -26.07 1.83 23.98
N GLN A 157 -25.10 2.07 24.85
CA GLN A 157 -25.32 2.47 26.24
C GLN A 157 -25.48 3.99 26.41
N SER A 158 -25.16 4.77 25.38
CA SER A 158 -25.22 6.23 25.43
C SER A 158 -26.65 6.74 25.39
N GLU A 159 -26.92 7.77 26.19
CA GLU A 159 -28.13 8.59 26.11
C GLU A 159 -27.96 9.78 25.14
N LEU A 160 -26.91 9.78 24.31
CA LEU A 160 -26.77 10.76 23.24
C LEU A 160 -27.82 10.50 22.16
N GLU A 161 -28.62 11.53 21.88
CA GLU A 161 -29.52 11.52 20.73
C GLU A 161 -28.78 11.97 19.47
N VAL A 162 -28.85 11.17 18.42
CA VAL A 162 -28.27 11.44 17.10
C VAL A 162 -29.35 11.47 16.02
N LEU A 163 -28.99 11.96 14.83
CA LEU A 163 -29.95 12.10 13.75
C LEU A 163 -30.18 10.77 13.05
N GLU A 164 -31.46 10.44 12.86
CA GLU A 164 -31.85 9.40 11.92
C GLU A 164 -31.81 9.97 10.50
N TRP A 165 -31.02 9.34 9.59
CA TRP A 165 -30.91 9.77 8.19
C TRP A 165 -32.18 9.39 7.42
N THR A 166 -33.25 10.14 7.66
CA THR A 166 -34.27 10.38 6.65
C THR A 166 -34.05 11.78 6.13
N TYR A 167 -33.69 11.89 4.84
CA TYR A 167 -33.65 13.14 4.08
C TYR A 167 -34.79 14.07 4.56
N ASP A 168 -34.41 15.23 5.11
CA ASP A 168 -35.26 16.36 5.52
C ASP A 168 -36.02 16.38 6.86
N ARG A 169 -35.92 15.40 7.78
CA ARG A 169 -36.75 15.47 9.03
C ARG A 169 -36.05 15.79 10.34
N GLY A 170 -34.71 15.72 10.43
CA GLY A 170 -33.99 16.15 11.63
C GLY A 170 -34.42 15.42 12.92
N VAL A 171 -34.99 14.21 12.80
CA VAL A 171 -35.49 13.45 13.95
C VAL A 171 -34.30 12.90 14.72
N LYS A 172 -34.29 13.22 16.01
CA LYS A 172 -33.30 12.73 16.96
C LYS A 172 -33.78 11.43 17.60
N THR A 173 -32.87 10.48 17.75
CA THR A 173 -33.14 9.19 18.40
C THR A 173 -31.85 8.63 19.00
N PHE A 174 -31.97 7.64 19.87
CA PHE A 174 -30.83 7.03 20.55
C PHE A 174 -30.14 5.98 19.66
N PHE A 175 -28.83 5.77 19.87
CA PHE A 175 -28.03 4.79 19.14
C PHE A 175 -28.61 3.37 19.13
N ARG A 176 -29.18 2.92 20.25
CA ARG A 176 -29.85 1.62 20.37
C ARG A 176 -30.97 1.39 19.34
N ASN A 177 -31.54 2.45 18.78
CA ASN A 177 -32.59 2.39 17.76
C ASN A 177 -32.03 2.28 16.32
N PHE A 178 -30.71 2.33 16.15
CA PHE A 178 -30.02 2.18 14.87
C PHE A 178 -29.45 0.80 14.60
N LYS A 179 -29.61 -0.16 15.52
CA LYS A 179 -28.98 -1.48 15.41
C LYS A 179 -29.27 -2.13 14.04
N GLY A 180 -28.22 -2.40 13.29
CA GLY A 180 -28.27 -3.04 11.96
C GLY A 180 -28.53 -2.07 10.79
N LYS A 181 -28.59 -0.76 11.03
CA LYS A 181 -28.72 0.26 9.98
C LYS A 181 -27.34 0.81 9.57
N LEU A 182 -27.25 1.42 8.38
CA LEU A 182 -25.99 1.96 7.85
C LEU A 182 -25.48 3.18 8.63
N GLU A 183 -26.39 3.97 9.19
CA GLU A 183 -26.13 5.16 9.99
C GLU A 183 -25.28 4.83 11.22
N GLU A 184 -25.45 3.63 11.74
CA GLU A 184 -24.67 3.13 12.87
C GLU A 184 -23.18 3.09 12.53
N GLN A 185 -22.82 2.59 11.34
CA GLN A 185 -21.44 2.51 10.88
C GLN A 185 -20.85 3.88 10.59
N TYR A 186 -21.70 4.82 10.16
CA TYR A 186 -21.32 6.22 9.97
C TYR A 186 -20.93 6.88 11.29
N TYR A 187 -21.79 6.79 12.31
CA TYR A 187 -21.49 7.37 13.62
C TYR A 187 -20.33 6.67 14.34
N ALA A 188 -20.24 5.35 14.25
CA ALA A 188 -19.09 4.59 14.75
C ALA A 188 -17.78 5.07 14.09
N GLY A 189 -17.81 5.34 12.78
CA GLY A 189 -16.67 5.91 12.06
C GLY A 189 -16.27 7.29 12.56
N ILE A 190 -17.23 8.17 12.85
CA ILE A 190 -16.96 9.49 13.42
C ILE A 190 -16.33 9.39 14.81
N ILE A 191 -16.88 8.53 15.67
CA ILE A 191 -16.33 8.30 17.01
C ILE A 191 -14.91 7.74 16.90
N PHE A 192 -14.66 6.83 15.96
CA PHE A 192 -13.33 6.30 15.68
C PHE A 192 -12.34 7.39 15.26
N LEU A 193 -12.74 8.31 14.37
CA LEU A 193 -11.88 9.43 13.96
C LEU A 193 -11.51 10.33 15.13
N PHE A 194 -12.47 10.67 16.01
CA PHE A 194 -12.16 11.39 17.24
C PHE A 194 -11.24 10.58 18.18
N LEU A 195 -11.46 9.27 18.30
CA LEU A 195 -10.68 8.37 19.13
C LEU A 195 -9.20 8.29 18.72
N ILE A 196 -8.92 8.25 17.42
CA ILE A 196 -7.53 8.25 16.92
C ILE A 196 -6.94 9.66 16.84
N GLY A 197 -7.74 10.70 17.04
CA GLY A 197 -7.30 12.09 16.97
C GLY A 197 -7.04 12.57 15.54
N GLU A 198 -7.84 12.10 14.58
CA GLU A 198 -7.73 12.54 13.19
C GLU A 198 -7.95 14.05 13.07
N ASP A 199 -7.10 14.70 12.29
CA ASP A 199 -7.14 16.14 12.06
C ASP A 199 -8.47 16.57 11.42
N GLU A 200 -9.22 17.46 12.08
CA GLU A 200 -10.52 17.96 11.59
C GLU A 200 -10.51 18.50 10.15
N PRO A 201 -9.44 19.17 9.67
CA PRO A 201 -9.35 19.58 8.27
C PRO A 201 -9.49 18.44 7.24
N ASP A 202 -9.12 17.21 7.59
CA ASP A 202 -9.19 16.05 6.69
C ASP A 202 -10.62 15.54 6.49
N TRP A 203 -11.58 16.05 7.27
CA TRP A 203 -13.00 15.68 7.23
C TRP A 203 -13.94 16.85 7.57
N ILE A 204 -13.60 18.02 7.03
CA ILE A 204 -14.24 19.30 7.31
C ILE A 204 -15.76 19.31 7.02
N ASN A 205 -16.24 18.56 6.02
CA ASN A 205 -17.66 18.53 5.68
C ASN A 205 -18.47 17.79 6.76
N ARG A 206 -17.93 16.66 7.24
CA ARG A 206 -18.50 15.95 8.40
C ARG A 206 -18.50 16.84 9.63
N ILE A 207 -17.37 17.48 9.97
CA ILE A 207 -17.28 18.37 11.13
C ILE A 207 -18.32 19.50 11.07
N THR A 208 -18.43 20.15 9.90
CA THR A 208 -19.41 21.23 9.68
C THR A 208 -20.84 20.73 9.88
N THR A 209 -21.15 19.54 9.37
CA THR A 209 -22.45 18.88 9.53
C THR A 209 -22.74 18.57 11.00
N LEU A 210 -21.78 18.00 11.72
CA LEU A 210 -21.93 17.69 13.15
C LEU A 210 -22.16 18.95 13.99
N LYS A 211 -21.46 20.04 13.69
CA LYS A 211 -21.64 21.34 14.37
C LYS A 211 -23.02 21.93 14.04
N LYS A 212 -23.43 21.91 12.78
CA LYS A 212 -24.77 22.37 12.33
C LYS A 212 -25.91 21.69 13.08
N TYR A 213 -25.77 20.40 13.38
CA TYR A 213 -26.81 19.62 14.06
C TYR A 213 -26.60 19.46 15.58
N GLY A 214 -25.59 20.12 16.15
CA GLY A 214 -25.30 20.06 17.59
C GLY A 214 -24.87 18.68 18.08
N LEU A 215 -24.28 17.86 17.21
CA LEU A 215 -23.80 16.50 17.53
C LEU A 215 -22.31 16.47 17.86
N TYR A 216 -21.55 17.48 17.44
CA TYR A 216 -20.09 17.49 17.51
C TYR A 216 -19.58 17.27 18.95
N GLU A 217 -20.00 18.09 19.92
CA GLU A 217 -19.50 17.98 21.30
C GLU A 217 -19.93 16.67 21.96
N GLY A 218 -21.16 16.20 21.70
CA GLY A 218 -21.66 14.94 22.26
C GLY A 218 -20.89 13.72 21.77
N LEU A 219 -20.63 13.63 20.46
CA LEU A 219 -19.84 12.54 19.88
C LEU A 219 -18.37 12.61 20.30
N LYS A 220 -17.82 13.82 20.40
CA LYS A 220 -16.45 14.02 20.89
C LYS A 220 -16.31 13.62 22.36
N GLN A 221 -17.25 14.00 23.22
CA GLN A 221 -17.23 13.57 24.62
C GLN A 221 -17.37 12.05 24.75
N LEU A 222 -18.29 11.44 24.00
CA LEU A 222 -18.43 9.98 23.97
C LEU A 222 -17.13 9.28 23.55
N SER A 223 -16.40 9.84 22.58
CA SER A 223 -15.09 9.32 22.18
C SER A 223 -14.05 9.41 23.32
N LEU A 224 -14.06 10.49 24.11
CA LEU A 224 -13.14 10.64 25.25
C LEU A 224 -13.47 9.63 26.35
N ASP A 225 -14.75 9.40 26.61
CA ASP A 225 -15.21 8.42 27.60
C ASP A 225 -14.82 7.00 27.19
N ILE A 226 -14.93 6.66 25.89
CA ILE A 226 -14.48 5.37 25.34
C ILE A 226 -12.96 5.23 25.45
N ARG A 227 -12.21 6.30 25.17
CA ARG A 227 -10.74 6.29 25.16
C ARG A 227 -10.20 5.79 26.50
N THR A 228 -10.82 6.18 27.61
CA THR A 228 -10.47 5.71 28.95
C THR A 228 -10.64 4.19 29.05
N GLY A 229 -9.51 3.47 29.11
CA GLY A 229 -9.49 2.01 29.20
C GLY A 229 -9.21 1.27 27.89
N ILE A 230 -9.01 1.98 26.78
CA ILE A 230 -8.44 1.41 25.54
C ILE A 230 -7.28 2.23 24.96
N GLU A 231 -6.73 3.19 25.70
CA GLU A 231 -5.64 4.06 25.22
C GLU A 231 -4.46 3.27 24.66
N ASP A 232 -4.05 2.21 25.35
CA ASP A 232 -2.92 1.38 24.94
C ASP A 232 -3.17 0.70 23.59
N LYS A 233 -4.39 0.21 23.35
CA LYS A 233 -4.77 -0.46 22.10
C LYS A 233 -4.83 0.52 20.93
N ILE A 234 -5.35 1.72 21.17
CA ILE A 234 -5.37 2.78 20.16
C ILE A 234 -3.93 3.17 19.81
N SER A 235 -3.09 3.37 20.82
CA SER A 235 -1.69 3.74 20.63
C SER A 235 -0.92 2.65 19.88
N GLU A 236 -1.12 1.38 20.25
CA GLU A 236 -0.51 0.23 19.59
C GLU A 236 -0.95 0.12 18.12
N MET A 237 -2.24 0.29 17.84
CA MET A 237 -2.79 0.27 16.49
C MET A 237 -2.18 1.41 15.64
N MET A 238 -2.20 2.65 16.15
CA MET A 238 -1.69 3.80 15.41
C MET A 238 -0.17 3.76 15.22
N ASN A 239 0.59 3.26 16.19
CA ASN A 239 2.03 3.07 16.06
C ASN A 239 2.34 2.00 15.00
N THR A 240 1.59 0.90 15.00
CA THR A 240 1.76 -0.18 14.01
C THR A 240 1.42 0.29 12.61
N PHE A 241 0.33 1.04 12.45
CA PHE A 241 -0.07 1.61 11.17
C PHE A 241 0.94 2.66 10.67
N THR A 242 1.45 3.50 11.56
CA THR A 242 2.51 4.48 11.23
C THR A 242 3.78 3.78 10.75
N GLU A 243 4.27 2.78 11.50
CA GLU A 243 5.48 2.04 11.13
C GLU A 243 5.32 1.30 9.79
N LEU A 244 4.15 0.70 9.53
CA LEU A 244 3.83 0.09 8.24
C LEU A 244 3.93 1.10 7.08
N ASN A 245 3.37 2.30 7.25
CA ASN A 245 3.41 3.36 6.24
C ASN A 245 4.81 3.95 6.06
N GLU A 246 5.60 4.08 7.12
CA GLU A 246 6.99 4.50 7.03
C GLU A 246 7.84 3.50 6.23
N LEU A 247 7.64 2.20 6.46
CA LEU A 247 8.30 1.14 5.69
C LEU A 247 7.88 1.15 4.22
N LYS A 248 6.58 1.33 3.95
CA LYS A 248 6.06 1.52 2.58
C LYS A 248 6.74 2.71 1.91
N LYS A 249 6.72 3.89 2.53
CA LYS A 249 7.30 5.13 2.00
C LYS A 249 8.80 5.00 1.75
N SER A 250 9.51 4.30 2.63
CA SER A 250 10.93 3.98 2.44
C SER A 250 11.16 3.13 1.19
N CYS A 251 10.34 2.11 0.94
CA CYS A 251 10.40 1.30 -0.27
C CYS A 251 10.10 2.13 -1.53
N GLU A 252 9.05 2.97 -1.51
CA GLU A 252 8.67 3.85 -2.62
C GLU A 252 9.79 4.85 -2.97
N THR A 253 10.41 5.44 -1.94
CA THR A 253 11.53 6.38 -2.12
C THR A 253 12.72 5.68 -2.79
N LEU A 254 13.05 4.47 -2.35
CA LEU A 254 14.11 3.68 -2.97
C LEU A 254 13.75 3.28 -4.41
N VAL A 255 12.50 2.91 -4.70
CA VAL A 255 12.06 2.67 -6.08
C VAL A 255 12.28 3.91 -6.95
N ASP A 256 11.87 5.09 -6.48
CA ASP A 256 12.05 6.34 -7.21
C ASP A 256 13.53 6.68 -7.46
N GLU A 257 14.40 6.45 -6.47
CA GLU A 257 15.84 6.59 -6.63
C GLU A 257 16.40 5.64 -7.70
N GLU A 258 15.99 4.37 -7.67
CA GLU A 258 16.43 3.36 -8.62
C GLU A 258 15.93 3.66 -10.05
N LEU A 259 14.71 4.18 -10.19
CA LEU A 259 14.13 4.61 -11.47
C LEU A 259 14.90 5.79 -12.09
N ARG A 260 15.39 6.73 -11.27
CA ARG A 260 16.09 7.95 -11.72
C ARG A 260 17.57 7.75 -12.02
N HIS A 261 18.27 6.91 -11.26
CA HIS A 261 19.74 6.98 -11.22
C HIS A 261 20.48 5.67 -11.50
N HIS A 262 19.80 4.51 -11.58
CA HIS A 262 20.54 3.24 -11.61
C HIS A 262 20.87 2.69 -13.00
N ARG A 263 22.03 2.03 -13.05
CA ARG A 263 22.44 1.08 -14.09
C ARG A 263 22.70 -0.26 -13.41
N LEU A 264 22.32 -1.37 -14.05
CA LEU A 264 22.54 -2.70 -13.49
C LEU A 264 24.01 -2.94 -13.11
N LYS A 265 24.26 -3.33 -11.86
CA LYS A 265 25.61 -3.63 -11.32
C LYS A 265 25.89 -5.14 -11.33
N GLY A 266 27.11 -5.54 -11.70
CA GLY A 266 27.57 -6.94 -11.64
C GLY A 266 27.21 -7.80 -12.86
N ARG A 267 27.65 -9.08 -12.86
CA ARG A 267 27.27 -10.08 -13.87
C ARG A 267 25.93 -10.70 -13.47
N CYS A 268 24.88 -10.46 -14.26
CA CYS A 268 23.63 -11.19 -14.12
C CYS A 268 23.76 -12.54 -14.84
N LYS A 269 23.26 -13.64 -14.26
CA LYS A 269 23.25 -14.95 -14.94
C LYS A 269 22.36 -14.99 -16.19
N TYR A 270 21.48 -14.01 -16.33
CA TYR A 270 20.49 -13.91 -17.41
C TYR A 270 20.89 -12.93 -18.53
N ILE A 271 22.07 -12.29 -18.43
CA ILE A 271 22.63 -11.37 -19.45
C ILE A 271 23.79 -12.07 -20.17
#